data_AF-A0A7W1T0K5-F1
#
_entry.id   AF-A0A7W1T0K5-F1
#
_cell.length_a   1.000
_cell.length_b   1.000
_cell.length_c   1.000
_cell.angle_alpha   90.00
_cell.angle_beta   90.00
_cell.angle_gamma   90.00
#
_symmetry.space_group_name_H-M   'P 1'
#
loop_
_entity.id
_entity.type
_entity.pdbx_description
1 polymer ?
#
loop_
_entity_poly.entity_id
_entity_poly.type
_entity_poly.pdbx_seq_one_letter_code
_entity_poly.pdbx_strand_id
1 'polypeptide(L)'
;MASSAILVGNSQYRFLNELACCRDDVSAMKELLEATEKYAAIEVIENVDADELKSRMRAAISGLSDIDELFFYFTGHGHQQDDEFYYCATAFDLKRPNETGLSTSELHTILR
;
A
#
# COMPACT_ATOMS: atom_id res chain seq x y z
N MET A 1 22.37 -0.91 -7.38
CA MET A 1 21.33 0.09 -7.09
C MET A 1 20.01 -0.53 -7.47
N ALA A 2 19.22 -0.95 -6.47
CA ALA A 2 17.98 -1.68 -6.68
C ALA A 2 16.79 -0.70 -6.58
N SER A 3 15.86 -0.76 -7.53
CA SER A 3 14.55 -0.11 -7.41
C SER A 3 13.53 -1.13 -6.96
N SER A 4 12.62 -0.76 -6.07
CA SER A 4 11.52 -1.63 -5.62
C SER A 4 10.19 -0.91 -5.76
N ALA A 5 9.12 -1.69 -5.93
CA ALA A 5 7.77 -1.16 -5.99
C ALA A 5 6.85 -1.91 -5.02
N ILE A 6 5.94 -1.16 -4.40
CA ILE A 6 4.87 -1.68 -3.55
C ILE A 6 3.56 -1.16 -4.14
N LEU A 7 2.70 -2.09 -4.55
CA LEU A 7 1.37 -1.82 -5.08
C LEU A 7 0.32 -2.33 -4.09
N VAL A 8 -0.53 -1.43 -3.61
CA VAL A 8 -1.59 -1.75 -2.66
C VAL A 8 -2.95 -1.50 -3.31
N GLY A 9 -3.80 -2.52 -3.35
CA GLY A 9 -5.13 -2.47 -3.94
C GLY A 9 -6.19 -3.03 -3.01
N ASN A 10 -7.05 -2.17 -2.48
CA ASN A 10 -8.15 -2.61 -1.63
C ASN A 10 -9.47 -2.38 -2.37
N SER A 11 -10.08 -3.47 -2.82
CA SER A 11 -11.39 -3.49 -3.45
C SER A 11 -12.49 -3.91 -2.48
N GLN A 12 -12.19 -4.82 -1.55
CA GLN A 12 -13.17 -5.40 -0.63
C GLN A 12 -12.98 -4.87 0.79
N TYR A 13 -14.06 -4.43 1.42
CA TYR A 13 -14.04 -3.86 2.76
C TYR A 13 -15.11 -4.47 3.64
N ARG A 14 -14.81 -4.61 4.93
CA ARG A 14 -15.77 -5.13 5.91
C ARG A 14 -16.84 -4.11 6.29
N PHE A 15 -16.44 -2.84 6.39
CA PHE A 15 -17.28 -1.76 6.91
C PHE A 15 -17.50 -0.60 5.93
N LEU A 16 -16.83 -0.64 4.77
CA LEU A 16 -16.93 0.38 3.71
C LEU A 16 -17.50 -0.26 2.43
N ASN A 17 -17.88 0.58 1.47
CA ASN A 17 -18.37 0.10 0.18
C ASN A 17 -17.24 -0.55 -0.64
N GLU A 18 -17.59 -1.56 -1.43
CA GLU A 18 -16.65 -2.21 -2.36
C GLU A 18 -16.24 -1.25 -3.49
N LEU A 19 -14.97 -1.33 -3.89
CA LEU A 19 -14.37 -0.57 -4.99
C LEU A 19 -13.79 -1.55 -6.02
N ALA A 20 -14.64 -2.09 -6.90
CA ALA A 20 -14.27 -3.16 -7.82
C ALA A 20 -13.09 -2.82 -8.74
N CYS A 21 -12.91 -1.55 -9.13
CA CYS A 21 -11.87 -1.11 -10.05
C CYS A 21 -10.45 -1.21 -9.47
N CYS A 22 -10.29 -1.22 -8.14
CA CYS A 22 -8.97 -1.18 -7.50
C CYS A 22 -8.09 -2.39 -7.86
N ARG A 23 -8.70 -3.55 -8.14
CA ARG A 23 -7.97 -4.72 -8.62
C ARG A 23 -7.40 -4.52 -10.02
N ASP A 24 -8.22 -3.96 -10.93
CA ASP A 24 -7.81 -3.72 -12.32
C ASP A 24 -6.73 -2.62 -12.39
N ASP A 25 -6.85 -1.60 -11.53
CA ASP A 25 -5.83 -0.56 -11.35
C ASP A 25 -4.47 -1.15 -10.95
N VAL A 26 -4.44 -2.04 -9.93
CA VAL A 26 -3.20 -2.70 -9.50
C VAL A 26 -2.63 -3.59 -10.61
N SER A 27 -3.47 -4.33 -11.34
CA SER A 27 -3.01 -5.15 -12.47
C SER A 27 -2.37 -4.28 -13.55
N ALA A 28 -3.01 -3.19 -13.95
CA ALA A 28 -2.51 -2.28 -14.97
C ALA A 28 -1.19 -1.61 -14.53
N MET A 29 -1.10 -1.18 -13.26
CA MET A 29 0.14 -0.61 -12.72
C MET A 29 1.26 -1.63 -12.65
N LYS A 30 0.95 -2.87 -12.26
CA LYS A 30 1.94 -3.96 -12.23
C LYS A 30 2.50 -4.21 -13.63
N GLU A 31 1.63 -4.38 -14.63
CA GLU A 31 2.04 -4.59 -16.02
C GLU A 31 2.90 -3.44 -16.54
N LEU A 32 2.55 -2.19 -16.21
CA LEU A 32 3.33 -1.01 -16.56
C LEU A 32 4.72 -1.06 -15.95
N LEU A 33 4.85 -1.34 -14.65
CA LEU A 33 6.14 -1.36 -13.96
C LEU A 33 7.01 -2.53 -14.42
N GLU A 34 6.43 -3.71 -14.65
CA GLU A 34 7.13 -4.87 -15.22
C GLU A 34 7.69 -4.55 -16.60
N ALA A 35 6.92 -3.86 -17.46
CA ALA A 35 7.36 -3.44 -18.78
C ALA A 35 8.52 -2.44 -18.77
N THR A 36 8.77 -1.76 -17.64
CA THR A 36 9.95 -0.88 -17.51
C THR A 36 11.26 -1.64 -17.26
N GLU A 37 11.19 -2.90 -16.82
CA GLU A 37 12.33 -3.72 -16.38
C GLU A 37 13.24 -3.04 -15.32
N LYS A 38 12.75 -1.97 -14.67
CA LYS A 38 13.52 -1.15 -13.74
C LYS A 38 13.53 -1.71 -12.32
N TYR A 39 12.39 -2.26 -11.90
CA TYR A 39 12.16 -2.68 -10.52
C TYR A 39 12.62 -4.12 -10.31
N ALA A 40 13.53 -4.33 -9.37
CA ALA A 40 14.05 -5.65 -9.01
C ALA A 40 13.01 -6.50 -8.27
N ALA A 41 12.08 -5.84 -7.56
CA ALA A 41 10.98 -6.47 -6.85
C ALA A 41 9.73 -5.60 -6.96
N ILE A 42 8.58 -6.23 -7.18
CA ILE A 42 7.26 -5.59 -7.16
C ILE A 42 6.39 -6.39 -6.20
N GLU A 43 6.14 -5.83 -5.02
CA GLU A 43 5.26 -6.43 -4.02
C GLU A 43 3.83 -5.96 -4.28
N VAL A 44 2.90 -6.91 -4.41
CA VAL A 44 1.48 -6.64 -4.60
C VAL A 44 0.70 -7.08 -3.37
N ILE A 45 -0.01 -6.14 -2.75
CA ILE A 45 -0.77 -6.33 -1.52
C ILE A 45 -2.23 -5.99 -1.81
N GLU A 46 -3.12 -6.99 -1.71
CA GLU A 46 -4.54 -6.81 -2.01
C GLU A 46 -5.43 -7.28 -0.87
N ASN A 47 -6.42 -6.46 -0.51
CA ASN A 47 -7.51 -6.81 0.41
C ASN A 47 -7.07 -7.38 1.77
N VAL A 48 -6.01 -6.83 2.35
CA VAL A 48 -5.50 -7.21 3.68
C VAL A 48 -5.91 -6.23 4.78
N ASP A 49 -5.85 -6.66 6.03
CA ASP A 49 -6.00 -5.74 7.17
C ASP A 49 -4.75 -4.88 7.40
N ALA A 50 -4.83 -3.94 8.33
CA ALA A 50 -3.76 -2.98 8.55
C ALA A 50 -2.49 -3.63 9.12
N ASP A 51 -2.61 -4.67 9.93
CA ASP A 51 -1.47 -5.36 10.52
C ASP A 51 -0.69 -6.12 9.43
N GLU A 52 -1.41 -6.85 8.58
CA GLU A 52 -0.81 -7.56 7.45
C GLU A 52 -0.25 -6.59 6.40
N LEU A 53 -0.95 -5.50 6.08
CA LEU A 53 -0.44 -4.44 5.19
C LEU A 53 0.92 -3.93 5.68
N LYS A 54 0.99 -3.48 6.93
CA LYS A 54 2.21 -2.92 7.51
C LYS A 54 3.33 -3.95 7.61
N SER A 55 2.98 -5.20 7.92
CA SER A 55 3.95 -6.32 7.98
C SER A 55 4.56 -6.61 6.61
N ARG A 56 3.73 -6.76 5.56
CA ARG A 56 4.19 -7.03 4.20
C ARG A 56 5.00 -5.87 3.62
N MET A 57 4.60 -4.62 3.89
CA MET A 57 5.39 -3.44 3.51
C MET A 57 6.78 -3.46 4.14
N ARG A 58 6.88 -3.74 5.45
CA ARG A 58 8.18 -3.89 6.13
C ARG A 58 9.01 -5.05 5.58
N ALA A 59 8.37 -6.18 5.28
CA ALA A 59 9.06 -7.32 4.67
C ALA A 59 9.62 -6.97 3.29
N ALA A 60 8.84 -6.29 2.45
CA ALA A 60 9.22 -5.91 1.08
C ALA A 60 10.45 -4.97 1.05
N ILE A 61 10.60 -4.11 2.05
CA ILE A 61 11.76 -3.21 2.17
C ILE A 61 12.96 -3.83 2.89
N SER A 62 12.72 -4.75 3.85
CA SER A 62 13.78 -5.27 4.73
C SER A 62 14.90 -6.04 4.01
N GLY A 63 14.61 -6.60 2.84
CA GLY A 63 15.56 -7.36 2.03
C GLY A 63 16.41 -6.52 1.09
N LEU A 64 16.18 -5.20 1.05
CA LEU A 64 16.79 -4.33 0.07
C LEU A 64 17.87 -3.45 0.74
N SER A 65 19.12 -3.91 0.66
CA SER A 65 20.28 -3.07 0.92
C SER A 65 20.53 -2.16 -0.28
N ASP A 66 20.66 -0.84 -0.08
CA ASP A 66 20.91 0.17 -1.13
C ASP A 66 19.77 0.33 -2.16
N ILE A 67 18.57 0.66 -1.67
CA ILE A 67 17.45 1.12 -2.50
C ILE A 67 17.74 2.55 -2.97
N ASP A 68 17.80 2.74 -4.29
CA ASP A 68 17.87 4.08 -4.89
C ASP A 68 16.48 4.71 -5.03
N GLU A 69 15.48 3.87 -5.31
CA GLU A 69 14.11 4.30 -5.58
C GLU A 69 13.11 3.28 -5.04
N LEU A 70 12.12 3.79 -4.31
CA LEU A 70 10.95 3.03 -3.91
C LEU A 70 9.70 3.67 -4.52
N PHE A 71 8.98 2.90 -5.32
CA PHE A 71 7.69 3.29 -5.87
C PHE A 71 6.56 2.76 -4.99
N PHE A 72 5.74 3.65 -4.44
CA PHE A 72 4.56 3.27 -3.66
C PHE A 72 3.30 3.72 -4.40
N TYR A 73 2.40 2.77 -4.65
CA TYR A 73 1.10 3.02 -5.27
C TYR A 73 -0.01 2.45 -4.40
N PHE A 74 -1.06 3.23 -4.20
CA PHE A 74 -2.24 2.83 -3.46
C PHE A 74 -3.49 3.18 -4.26
N THR A 75 -4.41 2.22 -4.35
CA THR A 75 -5.77 2.41 -4.85
C THR A 75 -6.76 1.78 -3.87
N GLY A 76 -7.78 2.56 -3.48
CA GLY A 76 -8.73 2.20 -2.44
C GLY A 76 -9.31 3.41 -1.72
N HIS A 77 -10.05 3.18 -0.63
CA HIS A 77 -10.54 4.24 0.24
C HIS A 77 -9.40 4.97 0.95
N GLY A 78 -9.54 6.29 1.00
CA GLY A 78 -8.71 7.18 1.82
C GLY A 78 -9.56 7.91 2.85
N HIS A 79 -8.98 8.25 3.99
CA HIS A 79 -9.65 9.03 5.03
C HIS A 79 -8.75 10.16 5.53
N GLN A 80 -9.26 11.38 5.50
CA GLN A 80 -8.61 12.53 6.13
C GLN A 80 -9.16 12.70 7.54
N GLN A 81 -8.28 12.72 8.53
CA GLN A 81 -8.62 13.08 9.90
C GLN A 81 -7.60 14.07 10.43
N ASP A 82 -8.08 15.24 10.85
CA ASP A 82 -7.24 16.37 11.24
C ASP A 82 -6.22 16.69 10.13
N ASP A 83 -4.92 16.74 10.45
CA ASP A 83 -3.82 17.01 9.51
C ASP A 83 -3.23 15.74 8.88
N GLU A 84 -3.82 14.57 9.11
CA GLU A 84 -3.27 13.27 8.70
C GLU A 84 -4.17 12.56 7.67
N PHE A 85 -3.53 12.01 6.63
CA PHE A 85 -4.21 11.18 5.63
C PHE A 85 -3.95 9.70 5.88
N TYR A 86 -5.02 8.92 5.86
CA TYR A 86 -5.02 7.48 6.08
C TYR A 86 -5.38 6.71 4.82
N TYR A 87 -4.55 5.73 4.49
CA TYR A 87 -4.83 4.67 3.54
C TYR A 87 -5.63 3.58 4.24
N CYS A 88 -6.90 3.38 3.86
CA CYS A 88 -7.80 2.48 4.57
C CYS A 88 -7.53 1.01 4.20
N ALA A 89 -7.26 0.19 5.22
CA ALA A 89 -7.23 -1.27 5.08
C ALA A 89 -8.65 -1.85 5.08
N THR A 90 -8.79 -3.15 4.81
CA THR A 90 -10.12 -3.77 4.63
C THR A 90 -11.04 -3.69 5.85
N ALA A 91 -10.47 -3.62 7.05
CA ALA A 91 -11.19 -3.52 8.33
C ALA A 91 -11.19 -2.10 8.94
N PHE A 92 -11.00 -1.06 8.12
CA PHE A 92 -10.91 0.32 8.57
C PHE A 92 -12.10 0.76 9.44
N ASP A 93 -11.78 1.40 10.57
CA ASP A 93 -12.71 1.91 11.58
C ASP A 93 -12.33 3.36 11.92
N LEU A 94 -13.26 4.29 11.68
CA LEU A 94 -13.09 5.72 11.93
C LEU A 94 -12.74 6.04 13.39
N LYS A 95 -13.07 5.16 14.34
CA LYS A 95 -12.73 5.38 15.76
C LYS A 95 -11.27 5.01 16.06
N ARG A 96 -10.63 4.22 15.21
CA ARG A 96 -9.29 3.65 15.42
C ARG A 96 -8.49 3.68 14.10
N PRO A 97 -8.31 4.85 13.48
CA PRO A 97 -7.70 4.97 12.16
C PRO A 97 -6.23 4.52 12.14
N ASN A 98 -5.47 4.73 13.23
CA ASN A 98 -4.08 4.29 13.35
C ASN A 98 -3.93 2.77 13.46
N GLU A 99 -4.91 2.08 14.06
CA GLU A 99 -4.90 0.61 14.20
C GLU A 99 -5.42 -0.09 12.93
N THR A 100 -6.35 0.55 12.23
CA THR A 100 -7.12 -0.10 11.15
C THR A 100 -6.83 0.49 9.76
N GLY A 101 -5.91 1.44 9.67
CA GLY A 101 -5.38 2.00 8.44
C GLY A 101 -3.88 2.25 8.56
N LEU A 102 -3.32 2.89 7.53
CA LEU A 102 -1.93 3.34 7.47
C LEU A 102 -1.93 4.85 7.30
N SER A 103 -1.33 5.59 8.23
CA SER A 103 -1.18 7.05 8.07
C SER A 103 -0.02 7.39 7.14
N THR A 104 -0.01 8.60 6.59
CA THR A 104 1.09 9.10 5.76
C THR A 104 2.39 9.23 6.58
N SER A 105 2.29 9.69 7.82
CA SER A 105 3.37 9.73 8.79
C SER A 105 3.94 8.34 9.11
N GLU A 106 3.08 7.33 9.27
CA GLU A 106 3.50 5.94 9.48
C GLU A 106 4.11 5.34 8.21
N LEU A 107 3.54 5.62 7.03
CA LEU A 107 4.11 5.25 5.74
C LEU A 107 5.55 5.77 5.64
N HIS A 108 5.78 7.07 5.85
CA HIS A 108 7.13 7.63 5.85
C HIS A 108 8.08 6.98 6.86
N THR A 109 7.57 6.56 8.01
CA THR A 109 8.36 5.86 9.02
C THR A 109 8.73 4.45 8.58
N ILE A 110 7.82 3.74 7.91
CA ILE A 110 8.09 2.42 7.34
C ILE A 110 9.09 2.53 6.20
N LEU A 111 8.97 3.53 5.32
CA LEU A 111 9.80 3.67 4.12
C LEU A 111 11.20 4.27 4.38
N ARG A 112 11.52 4.65 5.62
CA ARG A 112 12.81 5.25 5.99
C ARG A 112 13.81 4.19 6.45
#